data_AF-I3Z7X1-F1
#
_entry.id   AF-I3Z7X1-F1
#
_cell.length_a   1.000
_cell.length_b   1.000
_cell.length_c   1.000
_cell.angle_alpha   90.00
_cell.angle_beta   90.00
_cell.angle_gamma   90.00
#
_symmetry.space_group_name_H-M   'P 1'
#
loop_
_entity.id
_entity.type
_entity.pdbx_description
1 polymer ?
#
loop_
_entity_poly.entity_id
_entity_poly.type
_entity_poly.pdbx_seq_one_letter_code
_entity_poly.pdbx_strand_id
1 'polypeptide(L)'
;MNSITQYLAFSKIISLFGILFLLHVNISNAQVQPSLGGSSRLMTNALAEMERGSYQKANEYFRQIIDTNLPIPPEMPYYFAEILYQLKQYDNSANFLNKYLELNGFKGDNYERAKALEGMLEKPLNDIKACELCDRRGYRFQACFTCDGAKELEQDCSYCKAKGIVGCSKCVGSGLITKRNVFNIVEYFECEKCAGQGRLTCPTCEGSKLETSACRTCQGVGRLQSDQICNHQAEEPRHLSAVFNRMKNH
;
A
#
# COMPACT_ATOMS: atom_id res chain seq x y z
N MET A 1 -66.02 -62.89 29.49
CA MET A 1 -65.41 -61.75 30.21
C MET A 1 -63.96 -61.54 29.77
N ASN A 2 -63.67 -61.16 28.52
CA ASN A 2 -62.28 -60.90 28.07
C ASN A 2 -62.17 -60.03 26.80
N SER A 3 -63.07 -59.07 26.59
CA SER A 3 -63.08 -58.28 25.33
C SER A 3 -63.12 -56.77 25.51
N ILE A 4 -63.12 -56.26 26.74
CA ILE A 4 -63.20 -54.82 27.03
C ILE A 4 -61.82 -54.23 27.40
N THR A 5 -60.87 -55.05 27.84
CA THR A 5 -59.53 -54.61 28.28
C THR A 5 -58.53 -54.36 27.15
N GLN A 6 -58.77 -54.84 25.92
CA GLN A 6 -57.85 -54.62 24.79
C GLN A 6 -58.00 -53.25 24.10
N TYR A 7 -59.17 -52.63 24.15
CA TYR A 7 -59.42 -51.35 23.47
C TYR A 7 -58.81 -50.14 24.20
N LEU A 8 -58.62 -50.21 25.52
CA LEU A 8 -58.02 -49.12 26.30
C LEU A 8 -56.49 -49.03 26.17
N ALA A 9 -55.81 -50.11 25.77
CA ALA A 9 -54.37 -50.13 25.58
C ALA A 9 -53.93 -49.50 24.23
N PHE A 10 -54.70 -49.70 23.16
CA PHE A 10 -54.40 -49.15 21.84
C PHE A 10 -54.58 -47.63 21.75
N SER A 11 -55.54 -47.07 22.49
CA SER A 11 -55.77 -45.61 22.51
C SER A 11 -54.60 -44.83 23.14
N LYS A 12 -53.92 -45.38 24.16
CA LYS A 12 -52.79 -44.72 24.81
C LYS A 12 -51.51 -44.74 23.98
N ILE A 13 -51.31 -45.76 23.14
CA ILE A 13 -50.11 -45.90 22.30
C ILE A 13 -50.17 -44.96 21.09
N ILE A 14 -51.35 -44.78 20.49
CA ILE A 14 -51.54 -43.83 19.37
C ILE A 14 -51.39 -42.38 19.85
N SER A 15 -51.83 -42.07 21.07
CA SER A 15 -51.67 -40.73 21.66
C SER A 15 -50.20 -40.40 22.00
N LEU A 16 -49.38 -41.40 22.36
CA LEU A 16 -47.95 -41.20 22.65
C LEU A 16 -47.12 -40.94 21.38
N PHE A 17 -47.46 -41.60 20.26
CA PHE A 17 -46.78 -41.40 18.96
C PHE A 17 -47.15 -40.05 18.31
N GLY A 18 -48.36 -39.55 18.53
CA GLY A 18 -48.77 -38.22 18.05
C GLY A 18 -48.00 -37.07 18.72
N ILE A 19 -47.64 -37.20 20.00
CA ILE A 19 -46.87 -36.20 20.75
C ILE A 19 -45.37 -36.25 20.36
N LEU A 20 -44.83 -37.44 20.08
CA LEU A 20 -43.43 -37.58 19.66
C LEU A 20 -43.16 -37.01 18.24
N PHE A 21 -44.15 -37.09 17.35
CA PHE A 21 -44.07 -36.52 16.00
C PHE A 21 -44.19 -34.98 16.00
N LEU A 22 -44.94 -34.40 16.95
CA LEU A 22 -45.04 -32.94 17.12
C LEU A 22 -43.79 -32.30 17.75
N LEU A 23 -42.91 -33.09 18.37
CA LEU A 23 -41.63 -32.60 18.91
C LEU A 23 -40.50 -32.58 17.87
N HIS A 24 -40.66 -33.19 16.70
CA HIS A 24 -39.61 -33.23 15.66
C HIS A 24 -39.73 -32.15 14.58
N VAL A 25 -40.77 -31.29 14.61
CA VAL A 25 -41.01 -30.29 13.54
C VAL A 25 -40.53 -28.88 13.92
N ASN A 26 -39.96 -28.67 15.11
CA ASN A 26 -39.49 -27.36 15.55
C ASN A 26 -37.97 -27.27 15.71
N ILE A 27 -37.22 -27.79 14.74
CA ILE A 27 -35.86 -27.27 14.49
C ILE A 27 -36.04 -26.13 13.49
N SER A 28 -36.66 -25.04 13.96
CA SER A 28 -36.50 -23.76 13.29
C SER A 28 -35.02 -23.41 13.42
N ASN A 29 -34.30 -23.47 12.30
CA ASN A 29 -32.99 -22.83 12.16
C ASN A 29 -33.21 -21.34 12.37
N ALA A 30 -33.21 -20.90 13.62
CA ALA A 30 -32.96 -19.51 13.97
C ALA A 30 -31.50 -19.24 13.58
N GLN A 31 -31.26 -19.00 12.29
CA GLN A 31 -30.05 -18.33 11.87
C GLN A 31 -30.13 -16.93 12.48
N VAL A 32 -29.44 -16.74 13.60
CA VAL A 32 -29.15 -15.42 14.14
C VAL A 32 -28.31 -14.71 13.09
N GLN A 33 -28.97 -14.08 12.13
CA GLN A 33 -28.31 -13.08 11.32
C GLN A 33 -27.96 -11.93 12.26
N PRO A 34 -26.68 -11.54 12.36
CA PRO A 34 -26.32 -10.38 13.17
C PRO A 34 -27.16 -9.19 12.71
N SER A 35 -27.65 -8.37 13.65
CA SER A 35 -28.42 -7.18 13.32
C SER A 35 -27.54 -6.19 12.55
N LEU A 36 -27.62 -6.24 11.22
CA LEU A 36 -26.89 -5.39 10.26
C LEU A 36 -27.47 -3.97 10.17
N GLY A 37 -28.29 -3.50 11.12
CA GLY A 37 -29.16 -2.33 10.94
C GLY A 37 -28.48 -1.06 10.38
N GLY A 38 -27.22 -0.81 10.73
CA GLY A 38 -26.43 0.28 10.16
C GLY A 38 -25.81 -0.03 8.78
N SER A 39 -25.21 -1.21 8.60
CA SER A 39 -24.55 -1.63 7.37
C SER A 39 -25.55 -1.97 6.25
N SER A 40 -26.74 -2.47 6.58
CA SER A 40 -27.81 -2.80 5.63
C SER A 40 -28.33 -1.56 4.89
N ARG A 41 -28.55 -0.43 5.58
CA ARG A 41 -28.98 0.81 4.91
C ARG A 41 -27.91 1.34 3.96
N LEU A 42 -26.65 1.31 4.37
CA LEU A 42 -25.53 1.72 3.52
C LEU A 42 -25.40 0.81 2.31
N MET A 43 -25.59 -0.51 2.49
CA MET A 43 -25.60 -1.50 1.41
C MET A 43 -26.70 -1.20 0.39
N THR A 44 -27.94 -0.96 0.84
CA THR A 44 -29.06 -0.60 -0.05
C THR A 44 -28.76 0.68 -0.84
N ASN A 45 -28.22 1.70 -0.19
CA ASN A 45 -27.84 2.94 -0.87
C ASN A 45 -26.75 2.70 -1.91
N ALA A 46 -25.74 1.89 -1.57
CA ALA A 46 -24.64 1.58 -2.47
C ALA A 46 -25.13 0.86 -3.74
N LEU A 47 -26.01 -0.14 -3.57
CA LEU A 47 -26.63 -0.85 -4.70
C LEU A 47 -27.49 0.08 -5.56
N ALA A 48 -28.29 0.98 -4.94
CA ALA A 48 -29.09 1.94 -5.67
C ALA A 48 -28.24 2.93 -6.49
N GLU A 49 -27.09 3.38 -5.97
CA GLU A 49 -26.17 4.23 -6.74
C GLU A 49 -25.45 3.44 -7.85
N MET A 50 -25.15 2.16 -7.62
CA MET A 50 -24.59 1.27 -8.63
C MET A 50 -25.56 1.07 -9.80
N GLU A 51 -26.85 0.86 -9.54
CA GLU A 51 -27.90 0.77 -10.58
C GLU A 51 -28.02 2.04 -11.43
N ARG A 52 -27.73 3.20 -10.84
CA ARG A 52 -27.69 4.50 -11.54
C ARG A 52 -26.38 4.76 -12.28
N GLY A 53 -25.42 3.84 -12.25
CA GLY A 53 -24.07 4.03 -12.80
C GLY A 53 -23.21 5.05 -12.03
N SER A 54 -23.62 5.45 -10.83
CA SER A 54 -22.90 6.42 -9.98
C SER A 54 -21.85 5.71 -9.12
N TYR A 55 -20.87 5.10 -9.79
CA TYR A 55 -19.90 4.19 -9.16
C TYR A 55 -19.03 4.84 -8.08
N GLN A 56 -18.68 6.12 -8.20
CA GLN A 56 -17.90 6.85 -7.19
C GLN A 56 -18.67 6.93 -5.88
N LYS A 57 -19.95 7.30 -5.95
CA LYS A 57 -20.82 7.42 -4.78
C LYS A 57 -21.16 6.06 -4.17
N ALA A 58 -21.35 5.04 -5.01
CA ALA A 58 -21.49 3.66 -4.55
C ALA A 58 -20.23 3.21 -3.76
N ASN A 59 -19.03 3.51 -4.27
CA ASN A 59 -17.76 3.24 -3.60
C ASN A 59 -17.63 3.97 -2.25
N GLU A 60 -18.11 5.21 -2.13
CA GLU A 60 -18.15 5.92 -0.84
C GLU A 60 -19.00 5.17 0.19
N TYR A 61 -20.19 4.71 -0.18
CA TYR A 61 -21.04 3.94 0.74
C TYR A 61 -20.41 2.60 1.14
N PHE A 62 -19.78 1.88 0.20
CA PHE A 62 -19.10 0.62 0.52
C PHE A 62 -17.90 0.83 1.46
N ARG A 63 -17.14 1.92 1.30
CA ARG A 63 -16.06 2.29 2.23
C ARG A 63 -16.61 2.61 3.61
N GLN A 64 -17.72 3.35 3.70
CA GLN A 64 -18.39 3.60 4.98
C GLN A 64 -18.82 2.30 5.68
N ILE A 65 -19.29 1.28 4.94
CA ILE A 65 -19.61 -0.03 5.52
C ILE A 65 -18.37 -0.65 6.16
N ILE A 66 -17.23 -0.64 5.47
CA ILE A 66 -15.96 -1.17 5.97
C ILE A 66 -15.53 -0.42 7.22
N ASP A 67 -15.64 0.91 7.22
CA ASP A 67 -15.26 1.76 8.35
C ASP A 67 -16.12 1.52 9.60
N THR A 68 -17.34 1.00 9.44
CA THR A 68 -18.21 0.68 10.59
C THR A 68 -17.70 -0.51 11.43
N ASN A 69 -16.78 -1.33 10.91
CA ASN A 69 -16.32 -2.58 11.52
C ASN A 69 -17.46 -3.56 11.92
N LEU A 70 -18.65 -3.40 11.33
CA LEU A 70 -19.78 -4.31 11.52
C LEU A 70 -19.61 -5.57 10.66
N PRO A 71 -20.28 -6.68 11.01
CA PRO A 71 -20.37 -7.83 10.12
C PRO A 71 -20.82 -7.40 8.72
N ILE A 72 -20.11 -7.85 7.70
CA ILE A 72 -20.35 -7.49 6.31
C ILE A 72 -21.15 -8.64 5.66
N PRO A 73 -22.21 -8.34 4.89
CA PRO A 73 -22.94 -9.37 4.15
C PRO A 73 -22.02 -10.16 3.19
N PRO A 74 -22.18 -11.49 3.07
CA PRO A 74 -21.29 -12.34 2.27
C PRO A 74 -21.30 -12.00 0.76
N GLU A 75 -22.34 -11.34 0.27
CA GLU A 75 -22.49 -10.86 -1.10
C GLU A 75 -21.83 -9.50 -1.37
N MET A 76 -21.57 -8.70 -0.33
CA MET A 76 -20.99 -7.36 -0.47
C MET A 76 -19.65 -7.33 -1.22
N PRO A 77 -18.69 -8.25 -0.97
CA PRO A 77 -17.41 -8.22 -1.67
C PRO A 77 -17.55 -8.35 -3.20
N TYR A 78 -18.56 -9.06 -3.70
CA TYR A 78 -18.83 -9.14 -5.15
C TYR A 78 -19.24 -7.77 -5.72
N TYR A 79 -20.24 -7.12 -5.13
CA TYR A 79 -20.71 -5.82 -5.61
C TYR A 79 -19.64 -4.75 -5.50
N PHE A 80 -18.85 -4.78 -4.42
CA PHE A 80 -17.78 -3.82 -4.25
C PHE A 80 -16.65 -4.04 -5.28
N ALA A 81 -16.33 -5.29 -5.61
CA ALA A 81 -15.42 -5.59 -6.71
C ALA A 81 -15.91 -5.03 -8.05
N GLU A 82 -17.18 -5.22 -8.39
CA GLU A 82 -17.77 -4.70 -9.63
C GLU A 82 -17.63 -3.17 -9.74
N ILE A 83 -17.86 -2.45 -8.65
CA ILE A 83 -17.67 -1.00 -8.61
C ILE A 83 -16.20 -0.61 -8.78
N LEU A 84 -15.30 -1.30 -8.08
CA LEU A 84 -13.87 -1.03 -8.17
C LEU A 84 -13.33 -1.28 -9.58
N TYR A 85 -13.86 -2.28 -10.29
CA TYR A 85 -13.58 -2.52 -11.70
C TYR A 85 -13.98 -1.32 -12.56
N GLN A 86 -15.21 -0.80 -12.40
CA GLN A 86 -15.70 0.37 -13.12
C GLN A 86 -14.88 1.62 -12.84
N LEU A 87 -14.35 1.74 -11.61
CA LEU A 87 -13.44 2.80 -11.19
C LEU A 87 -11.98 2.55 -11.57
N LYS A 88 -11.68 1.49 -12.34
CA LYS A 88 -10.33 1.09 -12.78
C LYS A 88 -9.36 0.76 -11.63
N GLN A 89 -9.87 0.49 -10.43
CA GLN A 89 -9.09 0.02 -9.28
C GLN A 89 -8.98 -1.50 -9.33
N TYR A 90 -8.34 -2.02 -10.39
CA TYR A 90 -8.39 -3.43 -10.74
C TYR A 90 -7.77 -4.37 -9.69
N ASP A 91 -6.66 -3.99 -9.06
CA ASP A 91 -6.06 -4.79 -7.98
C ASP A 91 -7.00 -4.92 -6.78
N ASN A 92 -7.59 -3.81 -6.33
CA ASN A 92 -8.59 -3.82 -5.26
C ASN A 92 -9.81 -4.66 -5.66
N SER A 93 -10.30 -4.50 -6.89
CA SER A 93 -11.40 -5.29 -7.44
C SER A 93 -11.10 -6.79 -7.36
N ALA A 94 -9.90 -7.22 -7.78
CA ALA A 94 -9.51 -8.61 -7.73
C ALA A 94 -9.43 -9.15 -6.29
N ASN A 95 -8.92 -8.36 -5.35
CA ASN A 95 -8.84 -8.76 -3.94
C ASN A 95 -10.23 -8.99 -3.32
N PHE A 96 -11.20 -8.11 -3.58
CA PHE A 96 -12.58 -8.28 -3.10
C PHE A 96 -13.31 -9.42 -3.81
N LEU A 97 -13.06 -9.61 -5.11
CA LEU A 97 -13.64 -10.71 -5.87
C LEU A 97 -13.14 -12.07 -5.36
N ASN A 98 -11.83 -12.20 -5.10
CA ASN A 98 -11.25 -13.39 -4.50
C ASN A 98 -11.87 -13.66 -3.13
N LYS A 99 -12.11 -12.60 -2.33
CA LYS A 99 -12.76 -12.77 -1.03
C LYS A 99 -14.20 -13.26 -1.15
N TYR A 100 -14.96 -12.77 -2.12
CA TYR A 100 -16.31 -13.27 -2.41
C TYR A 100 -16.30 -14.77 -2.73
N LEU A 101 -15.40 -15.20 -3.64
CA LEU A 101 -15.28 -16.59 -4.06
C LEU A 101 -14.82 -17.50 -2.93
N GLU A 102 -13.94 -17.03 -2.04
CA GLU A 102 -13.49 -17.76 -0.84
C GLU A 102 -14.66 -18.00 0.14
N LEU A 103 -15.46 -16.96 0.40
CA LEU A 103 -16.55 -17.02 1.39
C LEU A 103 -17.74 -17.86 0.91
N ASN A 104 -18.09 -17.76 -0.37
CA ASN A 104 -19.33 -18.33 -0.91
C ASN A 104 -19.10 -19.61 -1.75
N GLY A 105 -17.89 -19.79 -2.29
CA GLY A 105 -17.58 -20.87 -3.22
C GLY A 105 -18.49 -20.87 -4.45
N PHE A 106 -18.71 -22.07 -5.00
CA PHE A 106 -19.59 -22.29 -6.17
C PHE A 106 -21.09 -22.13 -5.89
N LYS A 107 -21.48 -21.92 -4.61
CA LYS A 107 -22.88 -21.80 -4.19
C LYS A 107 -23.35 -20.35 -4.06
N GLY A 108 -22.46 -19.37 -4.27
CA GLY A 108 -22.83 -17.96 -4.18
C GLY A 108 -23.74 -17.52 -5.32
N ASP A 109 -24.75 -16.71 -5.01
CA ASP A 109 -25.75 -16.24 -5.97
C ASP A 109 -25.15 -15.52 -7.20
N ASN A 110 -24.01 -14.84 -7.01
CA ASN A 110 -23.27 -14.14 -8.07
C ASN A 110 -22.07 -14.93 -8.61
N TYR A 111 -21.97 -16.26 -8.41
CA TYR A 111 -20.79 -17.04 -8.81
C TYR A 111 -20.44 -16.89 -10.31
N GLU A 112 -21.41 -17.06 -11.21
CA GLU A 112 -21.17 -16.94 -12.66
C GLU A 112 -20.72 -15.53 -13.05
N ARG A 113 -21.33 -14.49 -12.45
CA ARG A 113 -20.94 -13.10 -12.67
C ARG A 113 -19.54 -12.82 -12.11
N ALA A 114 -19.20 -13.42 -10.98
CA ALA A 114 -17.88 -13.33 -10.36
C ALA A 114 -16.81 -13.96 -11.26
N LYS A 115 -17.06 -15.13 -11.85
CA LYS A 115 -16.17 -15.75 -12.83
C LYS A 115 -16.01 -14.91 -14.10
N ALA A 116 -17.08 -14.29 -14.59
CA ALA A 116 -17.00 -13.36 -15.71
C ALA A 116 -16.14 -12.13 -15.37
N LEU A 117 -16.32 -11.55 -14.18
CA LEU A 117 -15.50 -10.42 -13.70
C LEU A 117 -14.03 -10.79 -13.53
N GLU A 118 -13.73 -12.00 -13.06
CA GLU A 118 -12.36 -12.52 -12.97
C GLU A 118 -11.69 -12.53 -14.35
N GLY A 119 -12.39 -13.02 -15.39
CA GLY A 119 -11.89 -12.98 -16.77
C GLY A 119 -11.70 -11.55 -17.29
N MET A 120 -12.61 -10.62 -16.97
CA MET A 120 -12.48 -9.20 -17.34
C MET A 120 -11.30 -8.50 -16.65
N LEU A 121 -10.88 -8.98 -15.48
CA LEU A 121 -9.75 -8.44 -14.71
C LEU A 121 -8.39 -8.93 -15.22
N GLU A 122 -8.32 -10.07 -15.93
CA GLU A 122 -7.06 -10.67 -16.36
C GLU A 122 -6.21 -9.71 -17.19
N LYS A 123 -6.81 -9.11 -18.24
CA LYS A 123 -6.11 -8.16 -19.10
C LYS A 123 -5.60 -6.93 -18.35
N PRO A 124 -6.44 -6.12 -17.66
CA PRO A 124 -5.95 -4.92 -16.98
C PRO A 124 -4.93 -5.21 -15.87
N LEU A 125 -5.02 -6.36 -15.19
CA LEU A 125 -4.00 -6.76 -14.21
C LEU A 125 -2.66 -7.12 -14.90
N ASN A 126 -2.70 -7.76 -16.06
CA ASN A 126 -1.50 -8.01 -16.85
C ASN A 126 -0.91 -6.71 -17.41
N ASP A 127 -1.74 -5.77 -17.83
CA ASP A 127 -1.30 -4.43 -18.26
C ASP A 127 -0.61 -3.68 -17.11
N ILE A 128 -1.13 -3.77 -15.88
CA ILE A 128 -0.48 -3.23 -14.67
C ILE A 128 0.88 -3.88 -14.43
N LYS A 129 0.97 -5.22 -14.48
CA LYS A 129 2.23 -5.95 -14.27
C LYS A 129 3.29 -5.61 -15.30
N ALA A 130 2.88 -5.38 -16.55
CA ALA A 130 3.77 -5.01 -17.65
C ALA A 130 4.18 -3.53 -17.62
N CYS A 131 3.49 -2.69 -16.85
CA CYS A 131 3.71 -1.24 -16.88
C CYS A 131 4.77 -0.79 -15.88
N GLU A 132 5.86 -0.22 -16.39
CA GLU A 132 6.94 0.33 -15.55
C GLU A 132 6.58 1.65 -14.86
N LEU A 133 5.46 2.26 -15.26
CA LEU A 133 4.96 3.53 -14.74
C LEU A 133 4.01 3.37 -13.55
N CYS A 134 3.53 2.15 -13.30
CA CYS A 134 2.57 1.90 -12.24
C CYS A 134 3.21 1.06 -11.12
N ASP A 135 2.71 1.23 -9.90
CA ASP A 135 2.97 0.27 -8.83
C ASP A 135 2.22 -1.04 -9.10
N ARG A 136 2.48 -2.05 -8.26
CA ARG A 136 1.83 -3.36 -8.34
C ARG A 136 0.29 -3.31 -8.21
N ARG A 137 -0.26 -2.20 -7.69
CA ARG A 137 -1.69 -2.00 -7.46
C ARG A 137 -2.37 -1.26 -8.63
N GLY A 138 -1.60 -0.77 -9.61
CA GLY A 138 -2.09 -0.01 -10.76
C GLY A 138 -2.15 1.51 -10.56
N TYR A 139 -1.48 2.05 -9.53
CA TYR A 139 -1.36 3.49 -9.30
C TYR A 139 -0.07 4.04 -9.92
N ARG A 140 -0.11 5.26 -10.44
CA ARG A 140 1.00 5.89 -11.15
C ARG A 140 2.14 6.25 -10.20
N PHE A 141 3.38 5.97 -10.60
CA PHE A 141 4.54 6.55 -9.93
C PHE A 141 4.67 8.03 -10.26
N GLN A 142 4.99 8.83 -9.25
CA GLN A 142 5.33 10.23 -9.42
C GLN A 142 6.84 10.41 -9.25
N ALA A 143 7.41 11.40 -9.94
CA ALA A 143 8.79 11.79 -9.71
C ALA A 143 8.96 12.21 -8.25
N CYS A 144 10.09 11.82 -7.64
CA CYS A 144 10.40 12.25 -6.28
C CYS A 144 10.54 13.77 -6.25
N PHE A 145 9.70 14.47 -5.50
CA PHE A 145 9.73 15.94 -5.40
C PHE A 145 11.03 16.50 -4.81
N THR A 146 11.81 15.68 -4.10
CA THR A 146 13.07 16.12 -3.47
C THR A 146 14.23 16.11 -4.46
N CYS A 147 14.28 15.14 -5.37
CA CYS A 147 15.37 14.99 -6.35
C CYS A 147 14.93 15.12 -7.81
N ASP A 148 13.66 15.43 -8.06
CA ASP A 148 13.03 15.52 -9.38
C ASP A 148 13.33 14.31 -10.29
N GLY A 149 13.46 13.13 -9.70
CA GLY A 149 13.80 11.90 -10.43
C GLY A 149 15.28 11.64 -10.66
N ALA A 150 16.18 12.55 -10.24
CA ALA A 150 17.63 12.40 -10.37
C ALA A 150 18.23 11.28 -9.51
N LYS A 151 17.45 10.71 -8.56
CA LYS A 151 17.83 9.63 -7.62
C LYS A 151 18.86 10.02 -6.57
N GLU A 152 19.74 10.95 -6.89
CA GLU A 152 20.82 11.43 -6.05
C GLU A 152 20.66 12.92 -5.76
N LEU A 153 21.27 13.36 -4.67
CA LEU A 153 21.35 14.75 -4.26
C LEU A 153 22.81 15.10 -4.01
N GLU A 154 23.25 16.20 -4.60
CA GLU A 154 24.49 16.85 -4.24
C GLU A 154 24.27 17.67 -2.98
N GLN A 155 25.13 17.46 -1.99
CA GLN A 155 25.13 18.23 -0.76
C GLN A 155 26.55 18.65 -0.41
N ASP A 156 26.67 19.64 0.45
CA ASP A 156 27.96 20.04 0.99
C ASP A 156 28.62 18.84 1.68
N CYS A 157 29.91 18.66 1.40
CA CYS A 157 30.70 17.61 2.03
C CYS A 157 30.60 17.71 3.55
N SER A 158 30.03 16.68 4.17
CA SER A 158 29.76 16.64 5.61
C SER A 158 31.05 16.73 6.43
N TYR A 159 32.16 16.23 5.89
CA TYR A 159 33.46 16.22 6.55
C TYR A 159 34.15 17.59 6.54
N CYS A 160 34.27 18.23 5.37
CA CYS A 160 34.95 19.54 5.25
C CYS A 160 34.02 20.75 5.34
N LYS A 161 32.70 20.54 5.38
CA LYS A 161 31.66 21.59 5.39
C LYS A 161 31.85 22.58 4.23
N ALA A 162 31.92 22.05 3.01
CA ALA A 162 32.16 22.77 1.76
C ALA A 162 33.49 23.55 1.64
N LYS A 163 34.47 23.31 2.54
CA LYS A 163 35.77 23.99 2.48
C LYS A 163 36.76 23.34 1.51
N GLY A 164 36.61 22.04 1.23
CA GLY A 164 37.51 21.24 0.38
C GLY A 164 38.86 20.91 1.02
N ILE A 165 39.17 21.51 2.17
CA ILE A 165 40.39 21.33 2.93
C ILE A 165 40.06 21.04 4.40
N VAL A 166 40.91 20.22 5.04
CA VAL A 166 40.80 19.83 6.44
C VAL A 166 42.14 20.02 7.15
N GLY A 167 42.10 20.27 8.46
CA GLY A 167 43.32 20.38 9.25
C GLY A 167 44.07 19.05 9.31
N CYS A 168 45.40 19.08 9.23
CA CYS A 168 46.22 17.89 9.39
C CYS A 168 46.10 17.36 10.82
N SER A 169 45.62 16.12 10.98
CA SER A 169 45.42 15.50 12.29
C SER A 169 46.72 15.28 13.08
N LYS A 170 47.88 15.22 12.41
CA LYS A 170 49.20 14.98 13.04
C LYS A 170 49.77 16.23 13.70
N CYS A 171 49.53 17.42 13.14
CA CYS A 171 50.00 18.70 13.68
C CYS A 171 48.87 19.63 14.15
N VAL A 172 47.62 19.16 14.14
CA VAL A 172 46.43 19.92 14.56
C VAL A 172 46.30 21.25 13.81
N GLY A 173 46.67 21.27 12.53
CA GLY A 173 46.56 22.47 11.70
C GLY A 173 47.77 23.41 11.70
N SER A 174 48.77 23.21 12.56
CA SER A 174 49.89 24.16 12.72
C SER A 174 50.97 24.05 11.64
N GLY A 175 51.06 22.90 10.95
CA GLY A 175 52.17 22.58 10.05
C GLY A 175 53.45 22.10 10.76
N LEU A 176 53.49 22.20 12.09
CA LEU A 176 54.68 21.90 12.91
C LEU A 176 54.35 20.91 14.05
N ILE A 177 55.28 20.01 14.35
CA ILE A 177 55.20 19.06 15.45
C ILE A 177 56.24 19.44 16.50
N THR A 178 55.80 19.64 17.74
CA THR A 178 56.69 19.91 18.88
C THR A 178 57.12 18.62 19.54
N LYS A 179 58.43 18.42 19.72
CA LYS A 179 58.99 17.33 20.55
C LYS A 179 59.88 17.92 21.63
N ARG A 180 59.89 17.31 22.81
CA ARG A 180 60.85 17.66 23.88
C ARG A 180 62.06 16.74 23.76
N ASN A 181 63.25 17.34 23.74
CA ASN A 181 64.50 16.58 23.78
C ASN A 181 64.87 16.18 25.23
N VAL A 182 66.00 15.49 25.39
CA VAL A 182 66.51 15.01 26.69
C VAL A 182 66.82 16.17 27.66
N PHE A 183 67.00 17.38 27.15
CA PHE A 183 67.23 18.61 27.92
C PHE A 183 65.94 19.40 28.23
N ASN A 184 64.77 18.83 27.98
CA ASN A 184 63.47 19.49 28.16
C ASN A 184 63.25 20.74 27.28
N ILE A 185 64.06 20.93 26.24
CA ILE A 185 63.89 22.01 25.25
C ILE A 185 62.87 21.54 24.20
N VAL A 186 61.96 22.44 23.82
CA VAL A 186 60.95 22.18 22.78
C VAL A 186 61.55 22.48 21.42
N GLU A 187 61.62 21.46 20.56
CA GLU A 187 62.07 21.56 19.18
C GLU A 187 60.87 21.45 18.24
N TYR A 188 60.89 22.24 17.15
CA TYR A 188 59.84 22.30 16.15
C TYR A 188 60.29 21.54 14.90
N PHE A 189 59.51 20.55 14.50
CA PHE A 189 59.74 19.77 13.29
C PHE A 189 58.63 20.03 12.29
N GLU A 190 58.98 20.11 11.01
CA GLU A 190 57.96 20.18 9.96
C GLU A 190 57.10 18.91 9.96
N CYS A 191 55.79 19.08 9.83
CA CYS A 191 54.88 17.95 9.80
C CYS A 191 55.00 17.21 8.46
N GLU A 192 55.64 16.05 8.47
CA GLU A 192 55.80 15.16 7.30
C GLU A 192 54.48 14.84 6.58
N LYS A 193 53.37 14.72 7.32
CA LYS A 193 52.08 14.32 6.76
C LYS A 193 51.47 15.40 5.85
N CYS A 194 51.72 16.67 6.14
CA CYS A 194 51.16 17.79 5.38
C CYS A 194 52.24 18.69 4.77
N ALA A 195 53.49 18.25 4.74
CA ALA A 195 54.64 19.02 4.24
C ALA A 195 54.60 20.49 4.71
N GLY A 196 54.47 20.70 6.02
CA GLY A 196 54.49 22.03 6.63
C GLY A 196 53.24 22.91 6.41
N GLN A 197 52.29 22.52 5.56
CA GLN A 197 51.13 23.36 5.22
C GLN A 197 50.06 23.43 6.31
N GLY A 198 50.07 22.49 7.25
CA GLY A 198 49.06 22.35 8.31
C GLY A 198 47.69 21.89 7.81
N ARG A 199 47.45 21.88 6.50
CA ARG A 199 46.17 21.56 5.86
C ARG A 199 46.36 20.43 4.88
N LEU A 200 45.31 19.66 4.67
CA LEU A 200 45.24 18.56 3.70
C LEU A 200 43.98 18.73 2.88
N THR A 201 44.01 18.27 1.63
CA THR A 201 42.80 18.12 0.83
C THR A 201 41.85 17.18 1.54
N CYS A 202 40.56 17.52 1.56
CA CYS A 202 39.55 16.71 2.20
C CYS A 202 39.53 15.30 1.58
N PRO A 203 39.74 14.22 2.34
CA PRO A 203 39.80 12.86 1.80
C PRO A 203 38.43 12.36 1.32
N THR A 204 37.33 12.92 1.83
CA THR A 204 35.97 12.46 1.47
C THR A 204 35.48 12.99 0.13
N CYS A 205 35.78 14.25 -0.17
CA CYS A 205 35.35 14.91 -1.41
C CYS A 205 36.51 15.19 -2.37
N GLU A 206 37.74 14.82 -2.00
CA GLU A 206 38.97 15.08 -2.78
C GLU A 206 39.14 16.54 -3.23
N GLY A 207 38.61 17.49 -2.43
CA GLY A 207 38.62 18.91 -2.75
C GLY A 207 37.44 19.43 -3.59
N SER A 208 36.53 18.57 -4.06
CA SER A 208 35.31 18.96 -4.81
C SER A 208 34.31 19.79 -3.99
N LYS A 209 34.40 19.70 -2.66
CA LYS A 209 33.50 20.32 -1.66
C LYS A 209 32.11 19.71 -1.60
N LEU A 210 31.77 18.82 -2.52
CA LEU A 210 30.45 18.21 -2.65
C LEU A 210 30.52 16.70 -2.40
N GLU A 211 29.46 16.18 -1.80
CA GLU A 211 29.20 14.76 -1.63
C GLU A 211 27.89 14.41 -2.33
N THR A 212 27.93 13.40 -3.19
CA THR A 212 26.72 12.86 -3.82
C THR A 212 26.18 11.75 -2.94
N SER A 213 24.90 11.82 -2.59
CA SER A 213 24.24 10.77 -1.83
C SER A 213 22.90 10.39 -2.44
N ALA A 214 22.47 9.15 -2.24
CA ALA A 214 21.12 8.74 -2.62
C ALA A 214 20.09 9.65 -1.94
N CYS A 215 19.09 10.09 -2.71
CA CYS A 215 18.01 10.90 -2.19
C CYS A 215 17.31 10.16 -1.05
N ARG A 216 17.30 10.76 0.14
CA ARG A 216 16.74 10.14 1.34
C ARG A 216 15.23 9.87 1.24
N THR A 217 14.51 10.72 0.50
CA THR A 217 13.05 10.61 0.33
C THR A 217 12.66 9.39 -0.49
N CYS A 218 13.35 9.14 -1.61
CA CYS A 218 13.04 8.01 -2.48
C CYS A 218 14.05 6.86 -2.39
N GLN A 219 15.01 6.93 -1.47
CA GLN A 219 16.08 5.93 -1.26
C GLN A 219 16.81 5.55 -2.57
N GLY A 220 17.09 6.54 -3.42
CA GLY A 220 17.76 6.32 -4.71
C GLY A 220 16.89 5.75 -5.84
N VAL A 221 15.59 5.52 -5.63
CA VAL A 221 14.70 5.01 -6.69
C VAL A 221 14.29 6.10 -7.70
N GLY A 222 14.19 7.35 -7.24
CA GLY A 222 13.81 8.52 -8.06
C GLY A 222 12.30 8.71 -8.25
N ARG A 223 11.49 7.78 -7.74
CA ARG A 223 10.02 7.82 -7.85
C ARG A 223 9.36 7.51 -6.52
N LEU A 224 8.14 8.02 -6.35
CA LEU A 224 7.29 7.85 -5.17
C LEU A 224 5.94 7.27 -5.61
N GLN A 225 5.27 6.59 -4.67
CA GLN A 225 3.90 6.11 -4.86
C GLN A 225 2.92 7.30 -4.87
N SER A 226 1.84 7.19 -5.64
CA SER A 226 0.76 8.18 -5.65
C SER A 226 -0.60 7.52 -5.62
N ASP A 227 -1.65 8.32 -5.36
CA ASP A 227 -3.04 7.85 -5.37
C ASP A 227 -3.71 8.01 -6.75
N GLN A 228 -2.97 8.46 -7.77
CA GLN A 228 -3.49 8.63 -9.12
C GLN A 228 -3.51 7.30 -9.86
N ILE A 229 -4.68 6.92 -10.39
CA ILE A 229 -4.81 5.69 -11.19
C ILE A 229 -3.98 5.84 -12.46
N CYS A 230 -3.18 4.81 -12.75
CA CYS A 230 -2.31 4.77 -13.90
C CYS A 230 -3.14 4.62 -15.19
N ASN A 231 -2.87 5.46 -16.19
CA ASN A 231 -3.47 5.33 -17.53
C ASN A 231 -2.56 4.57 -18.52
N HIS A 232 -1.44 4.02 -18.04
CA HIS A 232 -0.42 3.30 -18.82
C HIS A 232 0.20 4.10 -19.99
N GLN A 233 0.02 5.41 -20.02
CA GLN A 233 0.58 6.29 -21.04
C GLN A 233 1.76 7.08 -20.46
N ALA A 234 2.87 7.11 -21.19
CA ALA A 234 3.98 8.02 -20.89
C ALA A 234 3.45 9.46 -20.93
N GLU A 235 3.75 10.25 -19.89
CA GLU A 235 3.43 11.68 -19.93
C GLU A 235 4.37 12.34 -20.94
N GLU A 236 3.81 13.06 -21.91
CA GLU A 236 4.62 13.96 -22.73
C GLU A 236 5.22 15.05 -21.83
N PRO A 237 6.50 15.42 -22.05
CA PRO A 237 7.15 16.44 -21.24
C PRO A 237 6.35 17.74 -21.33
N ARG A 238 5.80 18.18 -20.19
CA ARG A 238 5.06 19.45 -20.12
C ARG A 238 5.96 20.56 -20.68
N HIS A 239 5.47 21.25 -21.70
CA HIS A 239 6.16 22.28 -22.50
C HIS A 239 6.88 23.40 -21.70
N LEU A 240 6.64 23.49 -20.39
CA LEU A 240 7.28 24.42 -19.47
C LEU A 240 8.75 24.07 -19.16
N SER A 241 9.14 22.79 -19.17
CA SER A 241 10.53 22.39 -18.92
C SER A 241 11.47 22.79 -20.07
N ALA A 242 10.96 22.82 -21.30
CA ALA A 242 11.69 23.30 -22.48
C ALA A 242 11.93 24.81 -22.51
N VAL A 243 11.11 25.59 -21.79
CA VAL A 243 11.27 27.04 -21.62
C VAL A 243 12.31 27.34 -20.53
N PHE A 244 12.23 26.66 -19.38
CA PHE A 244 13.20 26.81 -18.30
C PHE A 244 14.62 26.35 -18.68
N ASN A 245 14.74 25.24 -19.43
CA ASN A 245 16.04 24.78 -19.92
C ASN A 245 16.67 25.75 -20.93
N ARG A 246 15.86 26.53 -21.66
CA ARG A 246 16.37 27.62 -22.52
C ARG A 246 16.86 28.83 -21.73
N MET A 247 16.27 29.11 -20.56
CA MET A 247 16.71 30.21 -19.69
C MET A 247 17.97 29.88 -18.88
N LYS A 248 18.24 28.61 -18.60
CA LYS A 248 19.45 28.18 -17.85
C LYS A 248 20.75 28.22 -18.67
N ASN A 249 20.64 28.34 -20.00
CA ASN A 249 21.77 28.38 -20.94
C ASN A 249 22.10 29.79 -21.45
N HIS A 250 21.56 30.83 -20.80
CA HIS A 250 21.90 32.24 -20.99
C HIS A 250 22.41 32.83 -19.67
#